data_AF-A0A4R0L6P5-F1
#
_entry.id   AF-A0A4R0L6P5-F1
#
_cell.length_a   1.000
_cell.length_b   1.000
_cell.length_c   1.000
_cell.angle_alpha   90.00
_cell.angle_beta   90.00
_cell.angle_gamma   90.00
#
_symmetry.space_group_name_H-M   'P 1'
#
loop_
_entity.id
_entity.type
_entity.pdbx_description
1 polymer ?
#
loop_
_entity_poly.entity_id
_entity_poly.type
_entity_poly.pdbx_seq_one_letter_code
_entity_poly.pdbx_strand_id
1 'polypeptide(L)'
;MNLGDNAILVADDLSDQERLLLELMATPSATLLGAVSDILRTTLFGEDPAGWVDMWQARHNLARVEWLDGPELAHVVAHLAAKDCEGTIEGVPGLRVTSCDDHTAKMLWLGAAIPVELHLTRQLS
;
A
#
# COMPACT_ATOMS: atom_id res chain seq x y z
N MET A 1 26.39 5.88 -29.91
CA MET A 1 25.09 5.22 -29.70
C MET A 1 24.50 5.84 -28.45
N ASN A 2 23.51 6.71 -28.62
CA ASN A 2 22.92 7.52 -27.55
C ASN A 2 21.76 6.70 -26.93
N LEU A 3 21.85 6.37 -25.64
CA LEU A 3 20.83 5.60 -24.90
C LEU A 3 19.69 6.48 -24.36
N GLY A 4 19.68 7.78 -24.70
CA GLY A 4 18.73 8.76 -24.17
C GLY A 4 17.35 8.79 -24.84
N ASP A 5 17.17 8.19 -26.02
CA ASP A 5 15.97 8.41 -26.84
C ASP A 5 14.90 7.30 -26.74
N ASN A 6 15.18 6.18 -26.06
CA ASN A 6 14.26 5.03 -26.03
C ASN A 6 13.22 5.06 -24.90
N ALA A 7 13.34 5.96 -23.91
CA ALA A 7 12.40 6.00 -22.79
C ALA A 7 11.17 6.90 -23.06
N ILE A 8 11.28 7.84 -24.00
CA ILE A 8 10.21 8.81 -24.30
C ILE A 8 9.26 8.31 -25.40
N LEU A 9 9.71 7.39 -26.26
CA LEU A 9 8.94 6.90 -27.41
C LEU A 9 7.95 5.77 -27.10
N VAL A 10 7.96 5.19 -25.89
CA VAL A 10 7.07 4.05 -25.56
C VAL A 10 5.71 4.51 -25.04
N ALA A 11 5.57 5.76 -24.60
CA ALA A 11 4.31 6.28 -24.04
C ALA A 11 3.33 6.81 -25.10
N ASP A 12 3.80 7.08 -26.33
CA ASP A 12 3.00 7.75 -27.37
C ASP A 12 2.35 6.79 -28.38
N ASP A 13 2.67 5.50 -28.32
CA ASP A 13 2.20 4.46 -29.24
C ASP A 13 1.20 3.48 -28.59
N LEU A 14 0.63 3.87 -27.45
CA LEU A 14 -0.36 3.08 -26.73
C LEU A 14 -1.76 3.46 -27.20
N SER A 15 -2.56 2.46 -27.58
CA SER A 15 -3.98 2.68 -27.89
C SER A 15 -4.73 3.21 -26.67
N ASP A 16 -5.85 3.93 -26.87
CA ASP A 16 -6.67 4.43 -25.76
C ASP A 16 -7.11 3.31 -24.80
N GLN A 17 -7.21 2.07 -25.29
CA GLN A 17 -7.54 0.90 -24.50
C GLN A 17 -6.35 0.38 -23.67
N GLU A 18 -5.11 0.49 -24.17
CA GLU A 18 -3.90 0.16 -23.42
C GLU A 18 -3.55 1.24 -22.40
N ARG A 19 -3.79 2.53 -22.74
CA ARG A 19 -3.75 3.63 -21.77
C ARG A 19 -4.79 3.45 -20.68
N LEU A 20 -6.03 3.13 -21.05
CA LEU A 20 -7.09 2.81 -20.11
C LEU A 20 -6.71 1.61 -19.25
N LEU A 21 -6.14 0.54 -19.82
CA LEU A 21 -5.65 -0.62 -19.06
C LEU A 21 -4.50 -0.23 -18.12
N LEU A 22 -3.54 0.60 -18.54
CA LEU A 22 -2.46 1.11 -17.69
C LEU A 22 -2.98 2.02 -16.55
N GLU A 23 -3.93 2.90 -16.85
CA GLU A 23 -4.63 3.74 -15.87
C GLU A 23 -5.50 2.89 -14.93
N LEU A 24 -6.07 1.79 -15.41
CA LEU A 24 -6.76 0.78 -14.59
C LEU A 24 -5.79 -0.07 -13.75
N MET A 25 -4.54 -0.27 -14.19
CA MET A 25 -3.56 -1.18 -13.59
C MET A 25 -2.89 -0.63 -12.32
N ALA A 26 -3.05 0.64 -11.99
CA ALA A 26 -2.57 1.20 -10.73
C ALA A 26 -3.57 2.20 -10.15
N THR A 27 -4.78 1.73 -9.83
CA THR A 27 -5.68 2.54 -8.99
C THR A 27 -4.93 2.98 -7.73
N PRO A 28 -5.17 4.20 -7.19
CA PRO A 28 -4.51 4.65 -5.97
C PRO A 28 -4.56 3.63 -4.83
N SER A 29 -5.69 2.92 -4.68
CA SER A 29 -5.83 1.86 -3.70
C SER A 29 -4.95 0.63 -3.99
N ALA A 30 -4.79 0.24 -5.25
CA ALA A 30 -3.85 -0.82 -5.62
C ALA A 30 -2.40 -0.41 -5.38
N THR A 31 -2.02 0.84 -5.70
CA THR A 31 -0.70 1.39 -5.38
C THR A 31 -0.43 1.39 -3.88
N LEU A 32 -1.41 1.82 -3.08
CA LEU A 32 -1.31 1.78 -1.62
C LEU A 32 -1.13 0.35 -1.10
N LEU A 33 -1.90 -0.62 -1.60
CA LEU A 33 -1.74 -2.01 -1.18
C LEU A 33 -0.38 -2.59 -1.56
N GLY A 34 0.18 -2.21 -2.71
CA GLY A 34 1.55 -2.57 -3.09
C GLY A 34 2.57 -2.07 -2.06
N ALA A 35 2.52 -0.78 -1.72
CA ALA A 35 3.41 -0.19 -0.73
C ALA A 35 3.24 -0.81 0.67
N VAL A 36 1.99 -1.06 1.09
CA VAL A 36 1.68 -1.76 2.35
C VAL A 36 2.27 -3.17 2.34
N SER A 37 2.06 -3.94 1.27
CA SER A 37 2.62 -5.29 1.12
C SER A 37 4.15 -5.29 1.24
N ASP A 38 4.83 -4.36 0.57
CA ASP A 38 6.29 -4.30 0.60
C ASP A 38 6.83 -3.99 2.00
N ILE A 39 6.21 -3.05 2.71
CA ILE A 39 6.61 -2.72 4.09
C ILE A 39 6.34 -3.89 5.01
N LEU A 40 5.13 -4.47 4.97
CA LEU A 40 4.82 -5.58 5.85
C LEU A 40 5.78 -6.74 5.58
N ARG A 41 6.03 -7.10 4.31
CA ARG A 41 6.97 -8.17 3.94
C ARG A 41 8.38 -7.92 4.49
N THR A 42 8.87 -6.69 4.41
CA THR A 42 10.25 -6.36 4.83
C THR A 42 10.39 -6.19 6.34
N THR A 43 9.32 -5.79 7.03
CA THR A 43 9.35 -5.44 8.47
C THR A 43 8.83 -6.53 9.39
N LEU A 44 7.84 -7.31 8.95
CA LEU A 44 7.13 -8.29 9.78
C LEU A 44 7.23 -9.74 9.28
N PHE A 45 7.64 -9.98 8.02
CA PHE A 45 7.60 -11.34 7.45
C PHE A 45 8.91 -12.11 7.55
N GLY A 46 10.03 -11.51 7.99
CA GLY A 46 11.30 -12.26 8.17
C GLY A 46 11.62 -13.21 7.00
N GLU A 47 12.08 -14.43 7.29
CA GLU A 47 12.30 -15.49 6.28
C GLU A 47 11.07 -16.38 6.02
N ASP A 48 9.98 -16.23 6.78
CA ASP A 48 8.78 -17.06 6.66
C ASP A 48 7.61 -16.19 6.17
N PRO A 49 7.29 -16.21 4.85
CA PRO A 49 6.29 -15.34 4.25
C PRO A 49 4.91 -15.70 4.79
N ALA A 50 4.55 -15.03 5.87
CA ALA A 50 3.51 -15.47 6.75
C ALA A 50 2.12 -15.50 6.10
N GLY A 51 1.52 -16.68 6.11
CA GLY A 51 0.15 -16.95 5.65
C GLY A 51 -0.95 -16.46 6.60
N TRP A 52 -0.72 -15.36 7.34
CA TRP A 52 -1.74 -14.81 8.25
C TRP A 52 -2.70 -13.84 7.56
N VAL A 53 -2.31 -13.20 6.44
CA VAL A 53 -3.21 -12.29 5.74
C VAL A 53 -4.30 -13.10 5.04
N ASP A 54 -5.54 -12.87 5.46
CA ASP A 54 -6.73 -13.54 4.94
C ASP A 54 -7.28 -12.79 3.71
N MET A 55 -7.26 -11.46 3.74
CA MET A 55 -7.84 -10.64 2.67
C MET A 55 -7.00 -9.42 2.31
N TRP A 56 -6.86 -9.20 1.00
CA TRP A 56 -6.49 -7.92 0.38
C TRP A 56 -7.62 -7.47 -0.54
N GLN A 57 -8.10 -6.23 -0.40
CA GLN A 57 -9.12 -5.67 -1.30
C GLN A 57 -8.82 -4.22 -1.65
N ALA A 58 -8.85 -3.92 -2.95
CA ALA A 58 -8.82 -2.55 -3.47
C ALA A 58 -10.16 -2.19 -4.10
N ARG A 59 -10.70 -1.02 -3.73
CA ARG A 59 -11.81 -0.32 -4.37
C ARG A 59 -11.37 1.11 -4.67
N HIS A 60 -12.15 1.86 -5.47
CA HIS A 60 -11.77 3.18 -6.01
C HIS A 60 -11.02 4.12 -5.05
N ASN A 61 -11.41 4.22 -3.77
CA ASN A 61 -10.76 5.03 -2.74
C ASN A 61 -10.60 4.31 -1.39
N LEU A 62 -10.66 2.98 -1.40
CA LEU A 62 -10.56 2.15 -0.21
C LEU A 62 -9.63 0.97 -0.48
N ALA A 63 -8.69 0.77 0.43
CA ALA A 63 -7.85 -0.40 0.55
C ALA A 63 -8.21 -1.12 1.85
N ARG A 64 -8.28 -2.45 1.85
CA ARG A 64 -8.55 -3.26 3.04
C ARG A 64 -7.55 -4.40 3.17
N VAL A 65 -7.08 -4.61 4.39
CA VAL A 65 -6.23 -5.74 4.77
C VAL A 65 -6.82 -6.39 6.02
N GLU A 66 -7.05 -7.70 5.96
CA GLU A 66 -7.59 -8.48 7.08
C GLU A 66 -6.71 -9.69 7.35
N TRP A 67 -6.56 -10.05 8.62
CA TRP A 67 -5.78 -11.22 9.02
C TRP A 67 -6.28 -11.89 10.29
N LEU A 68 -5.96 -13.17 10.43
CA LEU A 68 -6.27 -14.01 11.58
C LEU A 68 -4.98 -14.39 12.31
N ASP A 69 -4.98 -14.31 13.64
CA ASP A 69 -3.89 -14.80 14.52
C ASP A 69 -2.46 -14.40 14.09
N GLY A 70 -2.32 -13.15 13.65
CA GLY A 70 -1.05 -12.54 13.23
C GLY A 70 -0.53 -11.46 14.20
N PRO A 71 0.37 -10.57 13.75
CA PRO A 71 0.94 -9.51 14.58
C PRO A 71 -0.14 -8.59 15.14
N GLU A 72 0.14 -8.02 16.31
CA GLU A 72 -0.75 -7.03 16.94
C GLU A 72 -0.98 -5.84 16.02
N LEU A 73 -2.22 -5.34 16.00
CA LEU A 73 -2.62 -4.27 15.11
C LEU A 73 -1.79 -2.99 15.34
N ALA A 74 -1.51 -2.65 16.60
CA ALA A 74 -0.67 -1.49 16.94
C ALA A 74 0.74 -1.59 16.33
N HIS A 75 1.34 -2.78 16.29
CA HIS A 75 2.64 -3.00 15.65
C HIS A 75 2.55 -2.82 14.13
N VAL A 76 1.53 -3.39 13.48
CA VAL A 76 1.30 -3.22 12.03
C VAL A 76 1.13 -1.74 11.69
N VAL A 77 0.29 -1.02 12.43
CA VAL A 77 0.06 0.42 12.24
C VAL A 77 1.35 1.22 12.40
N ALA A 78 2.18 0.90 13.40
CA ALA A 78 3.44 1.60 13.65
C ALA A 78 4.46 1.43 12.51
N HIS A 79 4.47 0.26 11.84
CA HIS A 79 5.31 0.04 10.67
C HIS A 79 4.79 0.75 9.42
N LEU A 80 3.47 0.87 9.27
CA LEU A 80 2.86 1.49 8.09
C LEU A 80 2.83 3.01 8.15
N ALA A 81 2.67 3.60 9.34
CA ALA A 81 2.60 5.05 9.49
C ALA A 81 3.90 5.71 9.03
N ALA A 82 3.79 6.70 8.13
CA ALA A 82 4.98 7.42 7.67
C ALA A 82 5.60 8.22 8.82
N LYS A 83 6.90 8.04 9.01
CA LYS A 83 7.70 8.73 10.03
C LYS A 83 9.03 9.18 9.43
N ASP A 84 9.48 10.36 9.84
CA ASP A 84 10.80 10.88 9.49
C ASP A 84 11.79 10.38 10.54
N CYS A 85 12.77 9.59 10.09
CA CYS A 85 13.83 9.02 10.89
C CYS A 85 15.17 9.47 10.29
N GLU A 86 15.77 10.49 10.89
CA GLU A 86 17.08 11.03 10.51
C GLU A 86 17.20 11.39 9.01
N GLY A 87 16.12 11.94 8.42
CA GLY A 87 16.09 12.33 7.01
C GLY A 87 15.75 11.19 6.05
N THR A 88 15.42 10.00 6.57
CA THR A 88 14.84 8.89 5.81
C THR A 88 13.37 8.73 6.21
N ILE A 89 12.49 8.63 5.21
CA ILE A 89 11.08 8.31 5.46
C ILE A 89 10.94 6.80 5.59
N GLU A 90 10.58 6.34 6.78
CA GLU A 90 10.11 4.98 7.02
C GLU A 90 8.58 4.93 6.93
N GLY A 91 8.02 3.73 6.75
CA GLY A 91 6.58 3.56 6.57
C GLY A 91 6.11 3.92 5.16
N VAL A 92 4.79 3.99 4.95
CA VAL A 92 4.21 4.37 3.66
C VAL A 92 4.20 5.90 3.57
N PRO A 93 4.94 6.53 2.64
CA PRO A 93 4.95 7.99 2.51
C PRO A 93 3.54 8.57 2.35
N GLY A 94 3.22 9.58 3.15
CA GLY A 94 1.91 10.24 3.13
C GLY A 94 0.77 9.45 3.79
N LEU A 95 1.02 8.29 4.38
CA LEU A 95 0.02 7.54 5.15
C LEU A 95 -0.05 8.05 6.59
N ARG A 96 -1.26 8.29 7.09
CA ARG A 96 -1.53 8.86 8.41
C ARG A 96 -2.59 8.05 9.14
N VAL A 97 -2.37 7.76 10.42
CA VAL A 97 -3.37 7.09 11.27
C VAL A 97 -4.52 8.06 11.54
N THR A 98 -5.76 7.62 11.33
CA THR A 98 -6.97 8.40 11.64
C THR A 98 -7.73 7.83 12.83
N SER A 99 -7.74 6.50 12.97
CA SER A 99 -8.23 5.81 14.17
C SER A 99 -7.52 4.49 14.35
N CYS A 100 -7.26 4.09 15.59
CA CYS A 100 -6.74 2.77 15.91
C CYS A 100 -7.35 2.31 17.23
N ASP A 101 -7.92 1.11 17.22
CA ASP A 101 -8.28 0.35 18.42
C ASP A 101 -7.52 -0.99 18.42
N ASP A 102 -7.94 -1.95 19.26
CA ASP A 102 -7.25 -3.24 19.43
C ASP A 102 -7.42 -4.18 18.21
N HIS A 103 -8.47 -4.01 17.40
CA HIS A 103 -8.86 -4.93 16.33
C HIS A 103 -9.03 -4.28 14.96
N THR A 104 -9.27 -2.97 14.92
CA THR A 104 -9.44 -2.21 13.68
C THR A 104 -8.63 -0.91 13.68
N ALA A 105 -8.08 -0.59 12.52
CA ALA A 105 -7.45 0.70 12.30
C ALA A 105 -7.88 1.28 10.96
N LYS A 106 -7.95 2.61 10.92
CA LYS A 106 -8.15 3.39 9.71
C LYS A 106 -6.97 4.31 9.54
N MET A 107 -6.49 4.38 8.31
CA MET A 107 -5.42 5.28 7.91
C MET A 107 -5.81 5.99 6.63
N LEU A 108 -5.41 7.24 6.48
CA LEU A 108 -5.66 8.03 5.27
C LEU A 108 -4.35 8.22 4.53
N TRP A 109 -4.33 7.84 3.26
CA TRP A 109 -3.19 8.02 2.38
C TRP A 109 -3.38 9.25 1.49
N LEU A 110 -2.40 10.14 1.55
CA LEU A 110 -2.38 11.40 0.80
C LEU A 110 -1.34 11.40 -0.34
N GLY A 111 -0.87 10.23 -0.74
CA GLY A 111 0.13 10.07 -1.82
C GLY A 111 -0.45 10.14 -3.24
N ALA A 112 -1.76 10.28 -3.39
CA ALA A 112 -2.46 10.36 -4.67
C ALA A 112 -3.40 11.58 -4.72
N ALA A 113 -3.85 11.95 -5.92
CA ALA A 113 -4.76 13.07 -6.13
C ALA A 113 -6.11 12.91 -5.40
N ILE A 114 -6.57 11.66 -5.26
CA ILE A 114 -7.75 11.30 -4.47
C ILE A 114 -7.25 10.55 -3.22
N PRO A 115 -7.54 11.04 -2.01
CA PRO A 115 -7.19 10.34 -0.78
C PRO A 115 -7.78 8.92 -0.74
N VAL A 116 -7.00 7.98 -0.25
CA VAL A 116 -7.40 6.58 -0.11
C VAL A 116 -7.46 6.22 1.38
N GLU A 117 -8.56 5.63 1.81
CA GLU A 117 -8.68 5.07 3.16
C GLU A 117 -8.11 3.65 3.17
N LEU A 118 -7.26 3.33 4.14
CA LEU A 118 -6.78 1.98 4.42
C LEU A 118 -7.47 1.47 5.68
N HIS A 119 -8.19 0.36 5.54
CA HIS A 119 -8.82 -0.37 6.64
C HIS A 119 -7.99 -1.58 6.99
N LEU A 120 -7.58 -1.66 8.25
CA LEU A 120 -6.88 -2.81 8.80
C LEU A 120 -7.81 -3.51 9.79
N THR A 121 -7.90 -4.83 9.71
CA THR A 121 -8.69 -5.62 10.66
C THR A 121 -7.90 -6.86 11.10
N ARG A 122 -7.67 -6.98 12.40
CA ARG A 122 -7.11 -8.17 13.02
C ARG A 122 -8.22 -8.97 13.68
N GLN A 123 -8.48 -10.15 13.16
CA GLN A 123 -9.39 -11.13 13.75
C GLN A 123 -8.64 -11.98 14.77
N LEU A 124 -9.31 -12.29 15.88
CA LEU A 124 -8.88 -13.27 16.87
C LEU A 124 -9.74 -14.52 16.70
N SER A 125 -9.09 -15.68 16.66
CA SER A 125 -9.72 -17.01 16.68
C SER A 125 -10.34 -17.32 18.05
#